data_AF-A0A2S2PN63-F1
#
_entry.id   AF-A0A2S2PN63-F1
#
_cell.length_a   1.000
_cell.length_b   1.000
_cell.length_c   1.000
_cell.angle_alpha   90.00
_cell.angle_beta   90.00
_cell.angle_gamma   90.00
#
_symmetry.space_group_name_H-M   'P 1'
#
loop_
_entity.id
_entity.type
_entity.pdbx_description
1 polymer ?
#
loop_
_entity_poly.entity_id
_entity_poly.type
_entity_poly.pdbx_seq_one_letter_code
_entity_poly.pdbx_strand_id
1 'polypeptide(L)'
;SSTVENLVSGYSTHSFIFCGDFNLPNINWSNDNLGIMYSVTTGNRTHPIPETFAFLNFYQINSVFNNFNSMLDLIFTNLNLFKVNVVHDPVVPEDRYHPALRGRYT
;
A
#
# COMPACT_ATOMS: atom_id res chain seq x y z
N SER A 1 -6.84 11.54 -9.37
CA SER A 1 -6.47 11.55 -7.95
C SER A 1 -7.06 12.81 -7.35
N SER A 2 -8.18 12.68 -6.63
CA SER A 2 -8.88 13.83 -6.01
C SER A 2 -9.59 13.40 -4.73
N THR A 3 -10.03 12.15 -4.64
CA THR A 3 -10.68 11.61 -3.44
C THR A 3 -9.78 11.56 -2.21
N VAL A 4 -8.54 11.09 -2.34
CA VAL A 4 -7.58 11.01 -1.20
C VAL A 4 -7.23 12.42 -0.71
N GLU A 5 -6.94 13.34 -1.64
CA GLU A 5 -6.65 14.75 -1.33
C GLU A 5 -7.85 15.43 -0.62
N ASN A 6 -9.07 15.22 -1.11
CA ASN A 6 -10.28 15.74 -0.49
C ASN A 6 -10.52 15.16 0.92
N LEU A 7 -10.25 13.87 1.12
CA LEU A 7 -10.35 13.24 2.45
C LEU A 7 -9.33 13.81 3.41
N VAL A 8 -8.05 13.88 3.00
CA VAL A 8 -6.96 14.36 3.85
C VAL A 8 -7.15 15.84 4.19
N SER A 9 -7.59 16.66 3.24
CA SER A 9 -7.90 18.07 3.50
C SER A 9 -9.11 18.26 4.42
N GLY A 10 -10.14 17.44 4.27
CA GLY A 10 -11.34 17.48 5.11
C GLY A 10 -11.09 17.06 6.58
N TYR A 11 -10.08 16.23 6.84
CA TYR A 11 -9.72 15.77 8.18
C TYR A 11 -8.23 15.93 8.46
N SER A 12 -7.70 17.14 8.28
CA SER A 12 -6.25 17.44 8.34
C SER A 12 -5.57 17.11 9.67
N THR A 13 -6.32 16.97 10.76
CA THR A 13 -5.79 16.60 12.09
C THR A 13 -5.83 15.10 12.38
N HIS A 14 -6.37 14.30 11.46
CA HIS A 14 -6.55 12.87 11.67
C HIS A 14 -5.40 12.05 11.10
N SER A 15 -5.24 10.88 11.70
CA SER A 15 -4.37 9.85 11.17
C SER A 15 -5.15 8.95 10.23
N PHE A 16 -4.51 8.56 9.14
CA PHE A 16 -5.11 7.78 8.08
C PHE A 16 -4.31 6.51 7.82
N ILE A 17 -5.04 5.45 7.52
CA ILE A 17 -4.50 4.21 6.98
C ILE A 17 -5.34 3.91 5.74
N PHE A 18 -4.70 3.92 4.58
CA PHE A 18 -5.29 3.49 3.33
C PHE A 18 -4.74 2.11 3.02
N CYS A 19 -5.60 1.10 2.97
CA CYS A 19 -5.23 -0.26 2.60
C CYS A 19 -6.20 -0.79 1.54
N GLY A 20 -5.71 -1.67 0.67
CA GLY A 20 -6.54 -2.32 -0.32
C GLY A 20 -5.74 -3.18 -1.29
N ASP A 21 -6.48 -3.81 -2.20
CA ASP A 21 -5.93 -4.57 -3.32
C ASP A 21 -5.64 -3.62 -4.50
N PHE A 22 -4.35 -3.48 -4.83
CA PHE A 22 -3.84 -2.69 -5.94
C PHE A 22 -3.35 -3.58 -7.09
N ASN A 23 -4.06 -4.68 -7.36
CA ASN A 23 -3.92 -5.52 -8.55
C ASN A 23 -4.27 -4.75 -9.84
N LEU A 24 -3.46 -3.74 -10.14
CA LEU A 24 -3.53 -2.97 -11.36
C LEU A 24 -2.74 -3.70 -12.45
N PRO A 25 -3.30 -3.82 -13.66
CA PRO A 25 -2.65 -4.55 -14.73
C PRO A 25 -1.33 -3.87 -15.12
N ASN A 26 -0.33 -4.68 -15.44
CA ASN A 26 0.97 -4.25 -15.95
C ASN A 26 1.79 -3.38 -14.98
N ILE A 27 1.45 -3.36 -13.69
CA ILE A 27 2.24 -2.68 -12.66
C ILE A 27 2.90 -3.72 -11.75
N ASN A 28 4.21 -3.58 -11.56
CA ASN A 28 4.94 -4.28 -10.52
C ASN A 28 5.32 -3.28 -9.42
N TRP A 29 4.82 -3.54 -8.22
CA TRP A 29 5.11 -2.76 -7.02
C TRP A 29 6.37 -3.27 -6.31
N SER A 30 7.18 -2.34 -5.82
CA SER A 30 8.30 -2.61 -4.94
C SER A 30 8.43 -1.50 -3.89
N ASN A 31 9.27 -1.69 -2.88
CA ASN A 31 9.50 -0.70 -1.84
C ASN A 31 11.01 -0.61 -1.60
N ASP A 32 11.54 0.60 -1.54
CA ASP A 32 12.94 0.87 -1.23
C ASP A 32 13.06 1.82 -0.02
N ASN A 33 14.28 2.28 0.28
CA ASN A 33 14.50 3.18 1.41
C ASN A 33 13.86 4.57 1.23
N LEU A 34 13.42 4.92 0.03
CA LEU A 34 12.79 6.19 -0.33
C LEU A 34 11.26 6.06 -0.41
N GLY A 35 10.72 4.84 -0.34
CA GLY A 35 9.30 4.55 -0.29
C GLY A 35 8.86 3.62 -1.41
N ILE A 36 7.58 3.74 -1.80
CA ILE A 36 7.02 2.87 -2.83
C ILE A 36 7.60 3.20 -4.22
N MET A 37 8.03 2.16 -4.90
CA MET A 37 8.45 2.18 -6.28
C MET A 37 7.49 1.34 -7.12
N TYR A 38 7.40 1.67 -8.40
CA TYR A 38 6.65 0.85 -9.34
C TYR A 38 7.30 0.87 -10.72
N SER A 39 7.09 -0.22 -11.45
CA SER A 39 7.49 -0.34 -12.85
C SER A 39 6.30 -0.76 -13.69
N VAL A 40 6.23 -0.24 -14.92
CA VAL A 40 5.18 -0.57 -15.88
C VAL A 40 5.75 -1.54 -16.91
N THR A 41 5.18 -2.73 -17.03
CA THR A 41 5.69 -3.77 -17.95
C THR A 41 5.22 -3.55 -19.39
N THR A 42 4.03 -3.00 -19.60
CA THR A 42 3.49 -2.63 -20.92
C THR A 42 2.53 -1.42 -20.82
N GLY A 43 2.55 -0.50 -21.78
CA GLY A 43 1.58 0.59 -21.92
C GLY A 43 1.93 1.93 -21.25
N ASN A 44 1.04 2.92 -21.42
CA ASN A 44 1.20 4.30 -20.94
C ASN A 44 1.05 4.40 -19.41
N ARG A 45 1.88 5.26 -18.79
CA ARG A 45 1.82 5.62 -17.36
C ARG A 45 0.45 6.22 -17.03
N THR A 46 -0.36 5.57 -16.22
CA THR A 46 -1.75 6.00 -15.98
C THR A 46 -2.13 6.16 -14.51
N HIS A 47 -1.27 5.78 -13.56
CA HIS A 47 -1.66 5.77 -12.14
C HIS A 47 -0.68 6.55 -11.26
N PRO A 48 -0.99 7.81 -10.90
CA PRO A 48 -0.15 8.65 -10.05
C PRO A 48 -0.32 8.29 -8.55
N ILE A 49 -0.53 7.01 -8.24
CA ILE A 49 -0.92 6.57 -6.89
C ILE A 49 0.24 6.82 -5.90
N PRO A 50 1.44 6.25 -6.10
CA PRO A 50 2.62 6.57 -5.29
C PRO A 50 2.89 8.06 -5.16
N GLU A 51 2.79 8.80 -6.27
CA GLU A 51 3.09 10.23 -6.31
C GLU A 51 2.08 11.03 -5.48
N THR A 52 0.79 10.66 -5.53
CA THR A 52 -0.25 11.30 -4.71
C THR A 52 0.01 11.05 -3.22
N PHE A 53 0.28 9.80 -2.84
CA PHE A 53 0.52 9.46 -1.43
C PHE A 53 1.79 10.13 -0.91
N ALA A 54 2.89 10.12 -1.69
CA ALA A 54 4.12 10.81 -1.32
C ALA A 54 3.90 12.33 -1.18
N PHE A 55 3.16 12.95 -2.11
CA PHE A 55 2.81 14.37 -2.04
C PHE A 55 2.03 14.74 -0.76
N LEU A 56 1.20 13.82 -0.28
CA LEU A 56 0.41 13.99 0.95
C LEU A 56 1.14 13.54 2.23
N ASN A 57 2.45 13.27 2.17
CA ASN A 57 3.27 12.76 3.28
C ASN A 57 2.80 11.41 3.84
N PHE A 58 2.31 10.54 2.97
CA PHE A 58 2.03 9.15 3.30
C PHE A 58 3.19 8.24 2.89
N TYR A 59 3.40 7.21 3.69
CA TYR A 59 4.43 6.20 3.48
C TYR A 59 3.81 4.83 3.32
N GLN A 60 4.35 4.05 2.37
CA GLN A 60 4.04 2.64 2.21
C GLN A 60 4.76 1.84 3.30
N ILE A 61 4.01 1.09 4.10
CA ILE A 61 4.55 0.46 5.33
C ILE A 61 4.62 -1.06 5.28
N ASN A 62 3.99 -1.71 4.30
CA ASN A 62 4.14 -3.14 4.10
C ASN A 62 5.06 -3.43 2.90
N SER A 63 5.84 -4.50 3.05
CA SER A 63 6.70 -5.09 2.03
C SER A 63 6.45 -6.59 1.94
N VAL A 64 5.16 -6.96 1.92
CA VAL A 64 4.72 -8.36 1.88
C VAL A 64 4.44 -8.75 0.45
N PHE A 65 5.15 -9.77 -0.02
CA PHE A 65 4.94 -10.37 -1.32
C PHE A 65 4.07 -11.61 -1.20
N ASN A 66 3.25 -11.83 -2.22
CA ASN A 66 2.45 -13.04 -2.36
C ASN A 66 3.30 -14.22 -2.85
N ASN A 67 2.66 -15.37 -3.06
CA ASN A 67 3.34 -16.61 -3.45
C ASN A 67 3.95 -16.56 -4.86
N PHE A 68 3.69 -15.49 -5.62
CA PHE A 68 4.23 -15.24 -6.96
C PHE A 68 5.28 -14.11 -6.98
N ASN A 69 5.76 -13.69 -5.81
CA ASN A 69 6.73 -12.61 -5.65
C ASN A 69 6.22 -11.25 -6.17
N SER A 70 4.89 -11.05 -6.11
CA SER A 70 4.22 -9.78 -6.41
C SER A 70 3.64 -9.18 -5.14
N MET A 71 3.68 -7.86 -5.00
CA MET A 71 3.01 -7.14 -3.93
C MET A 71 1.73 -6.56 -4.50
N LEU A 72 0.56 -7.02 -4.04
CA LEU A 72 -0.75 -6.57 -4.54
C LEU A 72 -1.48 -5.73 -3.50
N ASP A 73 -1.40 -6.15 -2.23
CA ASP A 73 -1.96 -5.40 -1.13
C ASP A 73 -1.01 -4.29 -0.71
N LEU A 74 -1.44 -3.03 -0.83
CA LEU A 74 -0.63 -1.87 -0.42
C LEU A 74 -1.29 -1.18 0.77
N ILE A 75 -0.46 -0.67 1.67
CA ILE A 75 -0.89 0.01 2.89
C ILE A 75 -0.07 1.27 3.05
N PHE A 76 -0.76 2.40 2.96
CA PHE A 76 -0.22 3.74 3.12
C PHE A 76 -0.70 4.37 4.42
N THR A 77 0.19 5.06 5.12
CA THR A 77 -0.17 5.79 6.34
C THR A 77 0.64 7.06 6.52
N ASN A 78 0.07 8.04 7.24
CA ASN A 78 0.77 9.21 7.75
C ASN A 78 1.23 9.01 9.22
N LEU A 79 1.23 7.76 9.71
CA LEU A 79 1.66 7.39 11.06
C LEU A 79 3.07 6.81 11.05
N ASN A 80 3.97 7.36 11.86
CA ASN A 80 5.33 6.83 12.02
C ASN A 80 5.40 5.55 12.88
N LEU A 81 4.35 5.26 13.64
CA LEU A 81 4.33 4.21 14.66
C LEU A 81 3.45 3.01 14.27
N PHE A 82 3.20 2.80 12.99
CA PHE A 82 2.38 1.69 12.52
C PHE A 82 3.23 0.70 11.72
N LYS A 83 3.14 -0.59 12.08
CA LYS A 83 3.85 -1.67 11.40
C LYS A 83 2.89 -2.72 10.89
N VAL A 84 3.21 -3.30 9.75
CA VAL A 84 2.48 -4.42 9.15
C VAL A 84 3.37 -5.65 9.12
N ASN A 85 2.83 -6.80 9.51
CA ASN A 85 3.49 -8.09 9.42
C ASN A 85 2.55 -9.13 8.82
N VAL A 86 3.13 -10.19 8.25
CA VAL A 86 2.37 -11.38 7.82
C VAL A 86 1.80 -12.09 9.04
N VAL A 87 0.64 -12.71 8.86
CA VAL A 87 -0.02 -13.56 9.87
C VAL A 87 0.30 -15.03 9.57
N HIS A 88 0.67 -15.79 10.60
CA HIS A 88 0.93 -17.23 10.45
C HIS A 88 -0.28 -18.11 10.77
N ASP A 89 -1.26 -17.56 11.51
CA ASP A 89 -2.51 -18.23 11.89
C ASP A 89 -3.71 -17.42 11.38
N PRO A 90 -3.98 -17.45 10.06
CA PRO A 90 -5.05 -16.66 9.46
C PRO A 90 -6.42 -17.18 9.91
N VAL A 91 -7.37 -16.27 10.15
CA VAL A 91 -8.73 -16.60 10.61
C VAL A 91 -9.54 -17.32 9.52
N VAL A 92 -9.19 -17.08 8.26
CA VAL A 92 -9.77 -17.71 7.08
C VAL A 92 -8.66 -18.35 6.26
N PRO A 93 -8.96 -19.38 5.44
CA PRO A 93 -7.98 -19.93 4.51
C PRO A 93 -7.39 -18.83 3.62
N GLU A 94 -6.06 -18.79 3.51
CA GLU A 94 -5.38 -17.81 2.67
C GLU A 94 -5.50 -18.13 1.18
N ASP A 95 -5.61 -17.07 0.39
CA ASP A 95 -5.39 -17.14 -1.05
C ASP A 95 -3.91 -16.89 -1.36
N ARG A 96 -3.39 -17.53 -2.41
CA ARG A 96 -2.01 -17.41 -2.87
C ARG A 96 -1.65 -15.99 -3.35
N TYR A 97 -2.64 -15.19 -3.69
CA TYR A 97 -2.47 -13.81 -4.15
C TYR A 97 -2.48 -12.79 -3.02
N HIS A 98 -3.19 -13.08 -1.92
CA HIS A 98 -3.48 -12.14 -0.83
C HIS A 98 -3.15 -12.75 0.53
N PRO A 99 -1.88 -12.65 0.98
CA PRO A 99 -1.47 -13.10 2.30
C PRO A 99 -2.20 -12.32 3.40
N ALA A 100 -2.51 -12.96 4.52
CA ALA A 100 -3.13 -12.30 5.65
C ALA A 100 -2.12 -11.35 6.33
N LEU A 101 -2.55 -10.09 6.53
CA LEU A 101 -1.73 -9.02 7.10
C LEU A 101 -2.27 -8.57 8.46
N ARG A 102 -1.38 -8.31 9.40
CA ARG A 102 -1.69 -7.71 10.71
C ARG A 102 -0.99 -6.38 10.87
N GLY A 103 -1.80 -5.33 11.00
CA GLY A 103 -1.36 -4.00 11.42
C GLY A 103 -1.29 -3.88 12.95
N ARG A 104 -0.26 -3.21 13.47
CA ARG A 104 -0.13 -2.89 14.90
C ARG A 104 0.49 -1.52 15.10
N TYR A 105 -0.04 -0.78 16.07
CA TYR A 105 0.63 0.39 16.64
C TYR A 105 1.83 -0.07 17.49
N THR A 106 2.92 0.69 17.45
CA THR A 106 4.16 0.43 18.19
C THR A 106 4.54 1.57 19.09
#